data_AF-A0A382CMC9-F1
#
_entry.id   AF-A0A382CMC9-F1
#
_cell.length_a   1.000
_cell.length_b   1.000
_cell.length_c   1.000
_cell.angle_alpha   90.00
_cell.angle_beta   90.00
_cell.angle_gamma   90.00
#
_symmetry.space_group_name_H-M   'P 1'
#
loop_
_entity.id
_entity.type
_entity.pdbx_description
1 polymer ?
#
loop_
_entity_poly.entity_id
_entity_poly.type
_entity_poly.pdbx_seq_one_letter_code
_entity_poly.pdbx_strand_id
1 'polypeptide(L)' 'MLPFENSCLIEIGYRLATAAWGQGAATEVGTRLLNYGLRELALELIAAVIHPENAASQNVIRKLDCDQMVCVSTMV' A
#
# COMPACT_ATOMS: atom_id res chain seq x y z
N MET A 1 5.20 3.78 7.76
CA MET A 1 4.21 4.84 7.62
C MET A 1 4.93 6.16 7.75
N LEU A 2 4.95 6.93 6.67
CA LEU A 2 5.55 8.27 6.61
C LEU A 2 4.52 9.22 5.97
N PRO A 3 4.58 10.54 6.25
CA PRO A 3 3.74 11.52 5.57
C PRO A 3 4.08 11.58 4.08
N PHE A 4 3.07 11.57 3.21
CA PHE A 4 3.23 11.67 1.76
C PHE A 4 3.26 13.14 1.29
N GLU A 5 4.29 13.57 0.54
CA GLU A 5 4.41 14.87 -0.17
C GLU A 5 3.70 16.08 0.45
N ASN A 6 4.06 16.49 1.67
CA ASN A 6 3.45 17.63 2.38
C ASN A 6 1.91 17.57 2.52
N SER A 7 1.33 16.38 2.38
CA SER A 7 -0.06 16.09 2.67
C SER A 7 -0.19 15.45 4.06
N CYS A 8 -1.40 15.46 4.61
CA CYS A 8 -1.70 14.73 5.84
C CYS A 8 -1.90 13.22 5.59
N LEU A 9 -1.70 12.75 4.35
CA LEU A 9 -1.86 11.34 4.00
C LEU A 9 -0.66 10.54 4.49
N ILE A 10 -0.97 9.37 5.03
CA ILE A 10 0.04 8.42 5.47
C ILE A 10 0.25 7.39 4.36
N GLU A 11 1.49 7.25 3.93
CA GLU A 11 1.90 6.25 2.96
C GLU A 11 2.17 4.89 3.63
N ILE A 12 1.65 3.82 3.02
CA ILE A 12 2.06 2.45 3.30
C ILE A 12 2.92 1.89 2.16
N GLY A 13 4.02 1.25 2.53
CA GLY A 13 4.93 0.60 1.60
C GLY A 13 5.59 -0.61 2.26
N TYR A 14 5.94 -1.60 1.45
CA TYR A 14 6.64 -2.81 1.88
C TYR A 14 7.62 -3.28 0.81
N ARG A 15 8.62 -4.06 1.25
CA ARG A 15 9.54 -4.78 0.36
C ARG A 15 9.62 -6.22 0.84
N LEU A 16 9.58 -7.15 -0.12
CA LEU A 16 9.66 -8.58 0.15
C LEU A 16 10.91 -9.14 -0.49
N ALA A 17 11.55 -10.08 0.20
CA ALA A 17 12.59 -10.91 -0.40
C ALA A 17 12.01 -11.65 -1.62
N THR A 18 12.82 -11.80 -2.66
CA THR A 18 12.42 -12.46 -3.92
C THR A 18 11.89 -13.88 -3.69
N ALA A 19 12.44 -14.60 -2.71
CA ALA A 19 11.99 -15.93 -2.31
C ALA A 19 10.53 -15.99 -1.84
N ALA A 20 9.96 -14.87 -1.37
CA ALA A 20 8.58 -14.80 -0.89
C ALA A 20 7.58 -14.34 -1.98
N TRP A 21 8.04 -14.09 -3.21
CA TRP A 21 7.17 -13.64 -4.29
C TRP A 21 6.25 -14.76 -4.78
N GLY A 22 5.08 -14.39 -5.32
CA GLY A 22 4.10 -15.35 -5.83
C GLY A 22 3.32 -16.13 -4.76
N GLN A 23 3.65 -15.98 -3.47
CA GLN A 23 3.02 -16.72 -2.37
C GLN A 23 1.87 -15.95 -1.68
N GLY A 24 1.48 -14.79 -2.20
CA GLY A 24 0.43 -13.95 -1.59
C GLY A 24 0.87 -13.10 -0.40
N ALA A 25 2.13 -13.20 0.03
CA ALA A 25 2.69 -12.44 1.16
C ALA A 25 2.49 -10.92 1.05
N ALA A 26 2.60 -10.36 -0.16
CA ALA A 26 2.40 -8.93 -0.40
C ALA A 26 0.96 -8.48 -0.11
N THR A 27 -0.02 -9.31 -0.50
CA THR A 27 -1.43 -9.05 -0.22
C THR A 27 -1.70 -9.17 1.27
N GLU A 28 -1.17 -10.18 1.96
CA GLU A 28 -1.33 -10.31 3.41
C GLU A 28 -0.76 -9.10 4.16
N VAL A 29 0.47 -8.70 3.83
CA VAL A 29 1.11 -7.53 4.45
C VAL A 29 0.28 -6.27 4.16
N GLY A 30 -0.15 -6.07 2.92
CA GLY A 30 -1.01 -4.94 2.53
C GLY A 30 -2.32 -4.89 3.33
N THR A 31 -3.00 -6.03 3.49
CA THR A 31 -4.24 -6.12 4.27
C THR A 31 -4.01 -5.80 5.74
N ARG A 32 -2.91 -6.28 6.34
CA ARG A 32 -2.58 -5.99 7.74
C ARG A 32 -2.26 -4.50 7.94
N LEU A 33 -1.50 -3.90 7.03
CA LEU A 33 -1.16 -2.48 7.09
C LEU A 33 -2.40 -1.59 6.93
N LEU A 34 -3.31 -1.93 6.01
CA LEU A 34 -4.60 -1.23 5.86
C LEU A 34 -5.43 -1.33 7.12
N ASN A 35 -5.63 -2.54 7.66
CA ASN A 35 -6.40 -2.72 8.89
C ASN A 35 -5.80 -1.95 10.06
N TYR A 36 -4.48 -2.00 10.22
CA TYR A 36 -3.79 -1.27 11.27
C TYR A 36 -3.98 0.24 11.12
N GLY A 37 -3.80 0.79 9.92
CA GLY A 37 -3.98 2.21 9.66
C GLY A 37 -5.42 2.68 9.88
N LEU A 38 -6.40 1.97 9.33
CA LEU A 38 -7.80 2.39 9.40
C LEU A 38 -8.43 2.14 10.78
N ARG A 39 -8.09 1.03 11.44
CA ARG A 39 -8.76 0.61 12.68
C ARG A 39 -8.03 1.04 13.94
N GLU A 40 -6.71 0.83 13.99
CA GLU A 40 -5.95 1.11 15.20
C GLU A 40 -5.47 2.56 15.25
N LEU A 41 -5.04 3.09 14.10
CA LEU A 41 -4.62 4.49 14.01
C LEU A 41 -5.76 5.44 13.62
N ALA A 42 -6.96 4.91 13.35
CA ALA A 42 -8.14 5.68 12.94
C ALA A 42 -7.87 6.65 11.78
N LEU A 43 -7.03 6.25 10.82
CA LEU A 43 -6.75 7.05 9.63
C LEU A 43 -7.98 7.05 8.72
N GLU A 44 -8.38 8.23 8.26
CA GLU A 44 -9.51 8.37 7.33
C GLU A 44 -9.14 7.91 5.91
N LEU A 45 -7.88 8.11 5.53
CA LEU A 45 -7.36 7.83 4.19
C LEU A 45 -5.89 7.41 4.24
N ILE A 46 -5.55 6.41 3.44
CA ILE A 46 -4.18 5.87 3.32
C ILE A 46 -3.70 5.99 1.87
N ALA A 47 -2.44 6.35 1.66
CA ALA A 47 -1.82 6.40 0.34
C ALA A 47 -0.98 5.15 0.08
N ALA A 48 -1.04 4.64 -1.15
CA ALA A 48 -0.11 3.64 -1.66
C ALA A 48 0.60 4.19 -2.89
N VAL A 49 1.92 4.34 -2.80
CA VAL A 49 2.74 4.88 -3.89
C VAL A 49 3.41 3.74 -4.63
N ILE A 50 3.19 3.67 -5.94
CA ILE A 50 3.65 2.54 -6.75
C ILE A 50 4.31 3.05 -8.02
N HIS A 51 5.48 2.51 -8.33
CA HIS A 51 6.11 2.77 -9.62
C HIS A 51 5.23 2.23 -10.76
N PRO A 52 4.97 2.99 -11.83
CA PRO A 52 4.07 2.58 -12.92
C PRO A 52 4.49 1.28 -13.62
N GLU A 53 5.77 0.91 -13.56
CA GLU A 53 6.28 -0.34 -14.12
C GLU A 53 6.13 -1.55 -13.16
N ASN A 54 5.75 -1.33 -11.89
CA ASN A 54 5.62 -2.40 -10.90
C ASN A 54 4.22 -3.04 -10.95
N ALA A 55 4.01 -3.86 -11.98
CA ALA A 55 2.77 -4.60 -12.20
C ALA A 55 2.41 -5.54 -11.03
N ALA A 56 3.41 -6.02 -10.26
CA ALA A 56 3.17 -6.86 -9.10
C ALA A 56 2.47 -6.09 -7.98
N SER A 57 2.98 -4.91 -7.62
CA SER A 57 2.35 -4.06 -6.59
C SER A 57 0.99 -3.52 -7.03
N GLN A 58 0.82 -3.17 -8.31
CA GLN A 58 -0.49 -2.75 -8.85
C GLN A 58 -1.53 -3.85 -8.69
N ASN A 59 -1.16 -5.10 -8.97
CA ASN A 59 -2.04 -6.24 -8.76
C ASN A 59 -2.40 -6.45 -7.29
N VAL A 60 -1.50 -6.15 -6.35
CA VAL A 60 -1.81 -6.23 -4.93
C VAL A 60 -2.81 -5.16 -4.53
N ILE A 61 -2.61 -3.90 -4.93
CA ILE A 61 -3.57 -2.81 -4.63
C ILE A 61 -4.96 -3.11 -5.17
N ARG A 62 -5.05 -3.61 -6.41
CA ARG A 62 -6.32 -4.05 -6.99
C ARG A 62 -7.00 -5.17 -6.19
N LYS A 63 -6.23 -6.04 -5.53
CA LYS A 63 -6.79 -7.10 -4.66
C LYS A 63 -7.24 -6.59 -3.30
N LEU A 64 -6.71 -5.46 -2.83
CA LEU A 64 -7.07 -4.87 -1.55
C LEU A 64 -8.41 -4.12 -1.61
N ASP A 65 -8.79 -3.64 -2.81
CA ASP A 65 -10.12 -3.10 -3.14
C ASP A 65 -10.77 -2.26 -2.03
N CYS A 66 -10.08 -1.18 -1.63
CA CYS A 66 -10.45 -0.36 -0.48
C CYS A 66 -10.67 1.09 -0.90
N ASP A 67 -11.89 1.60 -0.71
CA ASP A 67 -12.28 2.98 -1.03
C ASP A 67 -11.54 4.04 -0.19
N GLN A 68 -11.06 3.66 0.99
CA GLN A 68 -10.27 4.50 1.90
C GLN A 68 -8.76 4.44 1.61
N MET A 69 -8.39 4.01 0.39
CA MET A 69 -7.02 3.95 -0.09
C MET A 69 -6.88 4.66 -1.43
N VAL A 70 -5.94 5.59 -1.51
CA VAL A 70 -5.58 6.28 -2.76
C VAL A 70 -4.32 5.66 -3.34
N CYS A 71 -4.39 5.22 -4.60
CA CYS A 71 -3.21 4.75 -5.33
C CYS A 71 -2.58 5.92 -6.10
N VAL A 72 -1.32 6.20 -5.81
CA VAL A 72 -0.54 7.23 -6.52
C VAL A 72 0.54 6.53 -7.33
N SER A 73 0.43 6.58 -8.66
CA SER A 73 1.45 6.05 -9.55
C SER A 73 2.41 7.16 -9.94
N THR A 74 3.66 7.11 -9.45
CA THR A 74 4.67 8.15 -9.69
C THR A 74 5.97 7.57 -10.23
N MET A 75 6.71 8.37 -11.01
CA MET A 75 8.00 8.03 -11.60
C MET A 75 9.20 8.54 -10.78
N VAL A 76 8.96 9.14 -9.60
CA VAL A 76 10.02 9.67 -8.73
C VAL A 76 10.74 8.59 -7.94
#